data_AF-V5GY57-F1
#
_entry.id   AF-V5GY57-F1
#
_cell.length_a   1.000
_cell.length_b   1.000
_cell.length_c   1.000
_cell.angle_alpha   90.00
_cell.angle_beta   90.00
_cell.angle_gamma   90.00
#
_symmetry.space_group_name_H-M   'P 1'
#
loop_
_entity.id
_entity.type
_entity.pdbx_description
1 polymer ?
#
loop_
_entity_poly.entity_id
_entity_poly.type
_entity_poly.pdbx_seq_one_letter_code
_entity_poly.pdbx_strand_id
1 'polypeptide(L)'
;MNSLSVCLVLVLFVVATSARQSFLCSMDDKALQEQLDCQRQFARAEMRRQLDQVNAELKCKDDLCSIRYLCRFANTEEALRQVFSWNQLSQFHQLVNRCRHGVQAARPGFGRWRG
;
A
#
# COMPACT_ATOMS: atom_id res chain seq x y z
N MET A 1 35.48 -1.46 23.30
CA MET A 1 34.48 -0.52 23.86
C MET A 1 34.38 0.69 22.94
N ASN A 2 33.16 1.24 22.80
CA ASN A 2 32.69 2.39 21.99
C ASN A 2 32.27 1.99 20.56
N SER A 3 30.99 1.71 20.24
CA SER A 3 29.72 2.44 20.41
C SER A 3 29.66 3.76 19.64
N LEU A 4 28.88 3.80 18.55
CA LEU A 4 27.67 4.64 18.39
C LEU A 4 27.15 4.62 16.94
N SER A 5 25.84 4.40 16.83
CA SER A 5 24.99 4.50 15.65
C SER A 5 25.30 5.70 14.76
N VAL A 6 25.32 5.48 13.45
CA VAL A 6 25.06 6.54 12.46
C VAL A 6 23.70 6.26 11.84
N CYS A 7 22.72 6.99 12.35
CA CYS A 7 21.37 7.10 11.85
C CYS A 7 21.32 7.74 10.45
N LEU A 8 20.30 7.35 9.69
CA LEU A 8 19.59 8.17 8.70
C LEU A 8 20.41 8.73 7.53
N VAL A 9 20.55 7.92 6.47
CA VAL A 9 20.58 8.46 5.10
C VAL A 9 19.67 7.61 4.21
N LEU A 10 18.39 7.97 4.17
CA LEU A 10 17.51 7.62 3.04
C LEU A 10 16.96 8.92 2.46
N VAL A 11 17.87 9.72 1.91
CA VAL A 11 17.54 10.70 0.89
C VAL A 11 17.64 9.97 -0.44
N LEU A 12 16.51 9.50 -0.96
CA LEU A 12 16.41 9.07 -2.35
C LEU A 12 15.44 9.98 -3.08
N PHE A 13 16.02 10.93 -3.81
CA PHE A 13 15.41 11.56 -4.96
C PHE A 13 14.98 10.46 -5.95
N VAL A 14 13.69 10.36 -6.26
CA VAL A 14 13.22 9.60 -7.43
C VAL A 14 12.37 10.53 -8.29
N VAL A 15 13.00 11.01 -9.35
CA VAL A 15 12.37 11.72 -10.45
C VAL A 15 11.43 10.77 -11.19
N ALA A 16 10.22 11.26 -11.43
CA ALA A 16 9.09 10.50 -11.95
C ALA A 16 9.26 10.07 -13.41
N THR A 17 8.99 8.78 -13.66
CA THR A 17 8.37 8.34 -14.92
C THR A 17 7.14 7.51 -14.55
N SER A 18 5.97 7.97 -14.98
CA SER A 18 4.66 7.41 -14.67
C SER A 18 4.35 6.20 -15.58
N ALA A 19 4.02 5.04 -15.01
CA ALA A 19 3.35 3.98 -15.79
C ALA A 19 2.58 2.91 -14.99
N ARG A 20 2.68 2.81 -13.66
CA ARG A 20 1.90 1.82 -12.89
C ARG A 20 1.36 2.43 -11.60
N GLN A 21 0.45 3.39 -11.72
CA GLN A 21 -0.34 3.83 -10.57
C GLN A 21 -1.10 2.60 -10.04
N SER A 22 -0.85 2.24 -8.77
CA SER A 22 -1.45 1.02 -8.21
C SER A 22 -2.97 1.10 -8.26
N PHE A 23 -3.66 -0.04 -8.35
CA PHE A 23 -5.12 -0.10 -8.35
C PHE A 23 -5.74 0.63 -7.14
N LEU A 24 -5.06 0.60 -5.99
CA LEU A 24 -5.48 1.32 -4.78
C LEU A 24 -5.43 2.84 -4.96
N CYS A 25 -4.45 3.34 -5.70
CA CYS A 25 -4.28 4.77 -5.94
C CYS A 25 -5.31 5.39 -6.88
N SER A 26 -6.06 4.58 -7.64
CA SER A 26 -7.15 5.06 -8.50
C SER A 26 -8.54 4.95 -7.86
N MET A 27 -8.64 4.42 -6.63
CA MET A 27 -9.88 4.40 -5.86
C MET A 27 -10.15 5.78 -5.24
N ASP A 28 -11.43 6.10 -5.01
CA ASP A 28 -11.81 7.16 -4.07
C ASP A 28 -11.59 6.71 -2.63
N ASP A 29 -11.61 7.64 -1.67
CA ASP A 29 -11.26 7.34 -0.28
C ASP A 29 -12.21 6.35 0.39
N LYS A 30 -13.50 6.38 0.06
CA LYS A 30 -14.47 5.46 0.65
C LYS A 30 -14.25 4.03 0.14
N ALA A 31 -14.13 3.87 -1.17
CA ALA A 31 -13.84 2.58 -1.79
C ALA A 31 -12.47 2.03 -1.35
N LEU A 32 -11.48 2.91 -1.18
CA LEU A 32 -10.17 2.54 -0.69
C LEU A 32 -10.22 2.10 0.78
N GLN A 33 -10.96 2.80 1.64
CA GLN A 33 -11.15 2.42 3.03
C GLN A 33 -11.79 1.02 3.14
N GLU A 34 -12.87 0.76 2.40
CA GLU A 34 -13.53 -0.56 2.38
C GLU A 34 -12.57 -1.67 1.91
N GLN A 35 -11.77 -1.38 0.89
CA GLN A 35 -10.73 -2.27 0.38
C GLN A 35 -9.67 -2.58 1.45
N LEU A 36 -9.23 -1.58 2.21
CA LEU A 36 -8.21 -1.72 3.26
C LEU A 36 -8.75 -2.44 4.49
N ASP A 37 -10.00 -2.18 4.88
CA ASP A 37 -10.66 -2.87 5.98
C ASP A 37 -10.78 -4.38 5.68
N CYS A 38 -11.16 -4.74 4.45
CA CYS A 38 -11.15 -6.13 4.01
C CYS A 38 -9.73 -6.73 4.06
N GLN A 39 -8.71 -5.99 3.59
CA GLN A 39 -7.33 -6.48 3.63
C GLN A 39 -6.87 -6.72 5.06
N ARG A 40 -7.14 -5.80 6.00
CA ARG A 40 -6.86 -6.00 7.42
C ARG A 40 -7.58 -7.23 7.96
N GLN A 41 -8.85 -7.41 7.64
CA GLN A 41 -9.64 -8.54 8.10
C GLN A 41 -9.00 -9.89 7.70
N PHE A 42 -8.53 -10.01 6.46
CA PHE A 42 -7.91 -11.24 5.95
C PHE A 42 -6.38 -11.31 6.12
N ALA A 43 -5.75 -10.22 6.52
CA ALA A 43 -4.31 -10.17 6.77
C ALA A 43 -3.94 -11.06 7.97
N ARG A 44 -2.82 -11.78 7.81
CA ARG A 44 -2.18 -12.50 8.92
C ARG A 44 -1.68 -11.50 9.97
N ALA A 45 -1.54 -11.95 11.22
CA ALA A 45 -1.09 -11.10 12.33
C ALA A 45 0.22 -10.37 12.03
N GLU A 46 1.19 -11.04 11.40
CA GLU A 46 2.46 -10.42 10.99
C GLU A 46 2.24 -9.28 9.99
N MET A 47 1.41 -9.48 8.98
CA MET A 47 1.12 -8.45 7.98
C MET A 47 0.40 -7.24 8.60
N ARG A 48 -0.49 -7.47 9.57
CA ARG A 48 -1.15 -6.38 10.32
C ARG A 48 -0.13 -5.56 11.11
N ARG A 49 0.80 -6.23 11.80
CA ARG A 49 1.88 -5.54 12.53
C ARG A 49 2.76 -4.72 11.60
N GLN A 50 3.08 -5.24 10.42
CA GLN A 50 3.83 -4.48 9.43
C GLN A 50 3.06 -3.24 8.99
N LEU A 51 1.77 -3.37 8.64
CA LEU A 51 0.92 -2.21 8.31
C LEU A 51 0.88 -1.17 9.44
N ASP A 52 0.76 -1.60 10.69
CA ASP A 52 0.80 -0.71 11.86
C ASP A 52 2.18 -0.01 11.97
N GLN A 53 3.28 -0.72 11.70
CA GLN A 53 4.62 -0.14 11.67
C GLN A 53 4.78 0.90 10.54
N VAL A 54 4.29 0.61 9.34
CA VAL A 54 4.27 1.58 8.22
C VAL A 54 3.54 2.86 8.63
N ASN A 55 2.37 2.71 9.25
CA ASN A 55 1.59 3.85 9.71
C ASN A 55 2.37 4.66 10.75
N ALA A 56 3.04 3.99 11.70
CA ALA A 56 3.85 4.67 12.71
C ALA A 56 5.04 5.43 12.10
N GLU A 57 5.78 4.81 11.17
CA GLU A 57 6.93 5.40 10.49
C GLU A 57 6.53 6.61 9.63
N LEU A 58 5.41 6.50 8.92
CA LEU A 58 4.85 7.58 8.10
C LEU A 58 4.03 8.59 8.91
N LYS A 59 3.90 8.40 10.24
CA LYS A 59 3.06 9.21 11.14
C LYS A 59 1.60 9.32 10.67
N CYS A 60 1.11 8.25 10.05
CA CYS A 60 -0.26 8.10 9.62
C CYS A 60 -1.11 7.47 10.73
N LYS A 61 -2.38 7.90 10.82
CA LYS A 61 -3.34 7.38 11.79
C LYS A 61 -3.96 6.04 11.37
N ASP A 62 -4.00 5.79 10.06
CA ASP A 62 -4.66 4.64 9.44
C ASP A 62 -3.98 4.25 8.11
N ASP A 63 -4.38 3.08 7.60
CA ASP A 63 -3.85 2.52 6.35
C ASP A 63 -4.23 3.38 5.14
N LEU A 64 -5.35 4.12 5.20
CA LEU A 64 -5.76 5.01 4.11
C LEU A 64 -4.74 6.13 3.92
N CYS A 65 -4.32 6.76 5.01
CA CYS A 65 -3.27 7.78 5.00
C CYS A 65 -1.96 7.25 4.42
N SER A 66 -1.48 6.09 4.88
CA SER A 66 -0.20 5.55 4.43
C SER A 66 -0.24 5.13 2.96
N ILE A 67 -1.31 4.48 2.51
CA ILE A 67 -1.47 4.14 1.08
C ILE A 67 -1.59 5.40 0.22
N ARG A 68 -2.35 6.42 0.64
CA ARG A 68 -2.42 7.70 -0.08
C ARG A 68 -1.09 8.43 -0.13
N TYR A 69 -0.31 8.37 0.94
CA TYR A 69 1.05 8.89 0.98
C TYR A 69 1.93 8.15 -0.04
N LEU A 70 1.89 6.81 -0.05
CA LEU A 70 2.63 5.98 -1.00
C LEU A 70 2.19 6.21 -2.46
N CYS A 71 0.93 6.59 -2.69
CA CYS A 71 0.40 6.96 -4.01
C CYS A 71 0.96 8.28 -4.56
N ARG A 72 1.58 9.12 -3.73
CA ARG A 72 2.22 10.37 -4.20
C ARG A 72 3.58 10.11 -4.85
N PHE A 73 4.18 8.94 -4.62
CA PHE A 73 5.40 8.54 -5.29
C PHE A 73 5.09 7.98 -6.67
N ALA A 74 5.95 8.29 -7.65
CA ALA A 74 5.78 7.88 -9.04
C ALA A 74 5.69 6.35 -9.21
N ASN A 75 6.30 5.59 -8.29
CA ASN A 75 6.28 4.13 -8.29
C ASN A 75 5.83 3.59 -6.93
N THR A 76 4.51 3.48 -6.74
CA THR A 76 3.93 2.94 -5.50
C THR A 76 4.42 1.53 -5.20
N GLU A 77 4.66 0.69 -6.21
CA GLU A 77 5.15 -0.68 -6.02
C GLU A 77 6.58 -0.71 -5.47
N GLU A 78 7.43 0.21 -5.91
CA GLU A 78 8.78 0.37 -5.38
C GLU A 78 8.77 0.95 -3.97
N ALA A 79 7.90 1.91 -3.69
CA ALA A 79 7.70 2.42 -2.33
C ALA A 79 7.21 1.31 -1.38
N LEU A 80 6.30 0.43 -1.86
CA LEU A 80 5.87 -0.75 -1.10
C LEU A 80 7.02 -1.76 -0.90
N ARG A 81 7.91 -1.96 -1.87
CA ARG A 81 9.10 -2.83 -1.72
C ARG A 81 10.10 -2.32 -0.69
N GLN A 82 10.16 -1.01 -0.45
CA GLN A 82 11.02 -0.46 0.61
C GLN A 82 10.50 -0.80 2.01
N VAL A 83 9.22 -1.12 2.12
CA VAL A 83 8.51 -1.31 3.39
C VAL A 83 8.16 -2.78 3.63
N PHE A 84 7.88 -3.54 2.58
CA PHE A 84 7.55 -4.96 2.64
C PHE A 84 8.65 -5.83 2.04
N SER A 85 8.93 -6.97 2.70
CA SER A 85 9.70 -8.05 2.06
C SER A 85 8.94 -8.61 0.85
N TRP A 86 9.65 -9.28 -0.06
CA TRP A 86 9.04 -9.91 -1.25
C TRP A 86 7.85 -10.84 -0.93
N ASN A 87 7.95 -11.63 0.15
CA ASN A 87 6.86 -12.52 0.58
C ASN A 87 5.65 -11.74 1.11
N GLN A 88 5.89 -10.67 1.88
CA GLN A 88 4.82 -9.82 2.40
C GLN A 88 4.16 -9.02 1.27
N LEU A 89 4.94 -8.55 0.30
CA LEU A 89 4.41 -7.86 -0.87
C LEU A 89 3.52 -8.79 -1.71
N SER A 90 3.94 -10.04 -1.94
CA SER A 90 3.09 -11.04 -2.60
C SER A 90 1.79 -11.28 -1.82
N GLN A 91 1.86 -11.40 -0.49
CA GLN A 91 0.67 -11.55 0.34
C GLN A 91 -0.24 -10.32 0.26
N PHE A 92 0.34 -9.11 0.26
CA PHE A 92 -0.38 -7.86 0.06
C PHE A 92 -1.15 -7.86 -1.27
N HIS A 93 -0.49 -8.19 -2.37
CA HIS A 93 -1.14 -8.27 -3.68
C HIS A 93 -2.27 -9.32 -3.72
N GLN A 94 -2.08 -10.47 -3.07
CA GLN A 94 -3.14 -11.48 -2.95
C GLN A 94 -4.35 -10.95 -2.17
N LEU A 95 -4.13 -10.22 -1.08
CA LEU A 95 -5.19 -9.60 -0.30
C LEU A 95 -5.91 -8.50 -1.10
N VAL A 96 -5.17 -7.66 -1.82
CA VAL A 96 -5.73 -6.66 -2.74
C VAL A 96 -6.66 -7.34 -3.76
N ASN A 97 -6.18 -8.40 -4.42
CA ASN A 97 -6.96 -9.12 -5.42
C ASN A 97 -8.17 -9.84 -4.83
N ARG A 98 -8.05 -10.42 -3.63
CA ARG A 98 -9.15 -11.06 -2.92
C ARG A 98 -10.25 -10.06 -2.55
N CYS A 99 -9.87 -8.92 -2.00
CA CYS A 99 -10.81 -7.89 -1.54
C CYS A 99 -11.42 -7.07 -2.68
N ARG A 100 -10.80 -7.11 -3.87
CA ARG A 100 -11.26 -6.41 -5.07
C ARG A 100 -12.72 -6.68 -5.43
N HIS A 101 -13.21 -7.88 -5.17
CA HIS A 101 -14.55 -8.32 -5.57
C HIS A 101 -15.68 -7.64 -4.76
N GLY A 102 -15.42 -7.15 -3.55
CA GLY A 102 -16.42 -6.41 -2.75
C GLY A 102 -16.62 -4.97 -3.22
N VAL A 103 -15.55 -4.32 -3.67
CA VAL A 103 -15.53 -2.89 -4.02
C VAL A 103 -15.91 -2.63 -5.49
N GLN A 104 -15.66 -3.59 -6.40
CA GLN A 104 -16.06 -3.47 -7.80
C GLN A 104 -17.59 -3.43 -7.99
N ALA A 105 -18.38 -3.96 -7.06
CA ALA A 105 -19.84 -3.87 -7.08
C ALA A 105 -20.37 -2.46 -6.79
N ALA A 106 -19.56 -1.59 -6.16
CA ALA A 106 -19.93 -0.22 -5.79
C ALA A 106 -19.54 0.83 -6.84
N ARG A 107 -18.88 0.44 -7.95
CA ARG A 107 -18.50 1.36 -9.03
C ARG A 107 -19.56 1.37 -10.15
N PRO A 108 -20.34 2.46 -10.35
CA PRO A 108 -20.99 2.69 -11.62
C PRO A 108 -19.91 3.10 -12.63
N GLY A 109 -19.60 2.23 -13.60
CA GLY A 109 -18.86 2.63 -14.81
C GLY A 109 -17.51 1.95 -15.10
N PHE A 110 -17.05 0.98 -14.29
CA PHE A 110 -15.87 0.20 -14.71
C PHE A 110 -16.31 -0.99 -15.59
N GLY A 111 -16.33 -0.71 -16.89
CA GLY A 111 -16.61 -1.68 -17.94
C GLY A 111 -15.82 -2.98 -17.78
N ARG A 112 -16.58 -4.06 -17.90
CA ARG A 112 -16.21 -5.40 -18.37
C ARG A 112 -14.88 -5.42 -19.16
N TRP A 113 -13.80 -5.84 -18.50
CA TRP A 113 -12.62 -6.33 -19.22
C TRP A 113 -12.98 -7.68 -19.85
N ARG A 114 -13.19 -7.67 -21.17
CA ARG A 114 -13.27 -8.84 -22.04
C ARG A 114 -12.61 -8.44 -23.36
N GLY A 115 -11.49 -9.09 -23.70
CA GLY A 115 -10.72 -8.87 -24.93
C GLY A 115 -9.28 -8.53 -24.64
#